data_AF-A0AAE1ZG98-F1
#
_entry.id   AF-A0AAE1ZG98-F1
#
_cell.length_a   1.000
_cell.length_b   1.000
_cell.length_c   1.000
_cell.angle_alpha   90.00
_cell.angle_beta   90.00
_cell.angle_gamma   90.00
#
_symmetry.space_group_name_H-M   'P 1'
#
loop_
_entity.id
_entity.type
_entity.pdbx_description
1 polymer ?
#
loop_
_entity_poly.entity_id
_entity_poly.type
_entity_poly.pdbx_seq_one_letter_code
_entity_poly.pdbx_strand_id
1 'polypeptide(L)'
;MQSNQRSTSSSQPNFPRKRNTHIQGLKSQLRSNINSILSNYEMILSRSKIDPNEVAKGLGPYAQCAQDTFEFSVRAANIVHACENITRLVSEIKQYLILGDFYWLAQVTALNKEKLILRKLDLDRVTYRLRDKLIAELHNLEQESTPDYPINTSSDNSNNN
;
A
#
# COMPACT_ATOMS: atom_id res chain seq x y z
N MET A 1 -1.10 -8.15 -45.75
CA MET A 1 -1.80 -7.36 -44.72
C MET A 1 -1.89 -8.23 -43.48
N GLN A 2 -1.41 -7.73 -42.33
CA GLN A 2 -1.83 -8.04 -40.93
C GLN A 2 -1.83 -9.54 -40.47
N SER A 3 -1.40 -9.91 -39.27
CA SER A 3 -1.19 -9.14 -38.04
C SER A 3 -0.50 -10.01 -36.98
N ASN A 4 0.37 -9.35 -36.22
CA ASN A 4 0.98 -9.73 -34.95
C ASN A 4 0.13 -10.63 -34.03
N GLN A 5 0.73 -11.69 -33.50
CA GLN A 5 0.44 -12.18 -32.15
C GLN A 5 1.56 -11.75 -31.21
N ARG A 6 1.34 -10.62 -30.53
CA ARG A 6 2.17 -10.19 -29.40
C ARG A 6 1.61 -10.86 -28.16
N SER A 7 2.30 -11.87 -27.66
CA SER A 7 2.05 -12.49 -26.36
C SER A 7 2.17 -11.42 -25.28
N THR A 8 1.03 -10.93 -24.80
CA THR A 8 0.97 -10.06 -23.63
C THR A 8 1.29 -10.91 -22.40
N SER A 9 2.55 -10.86 -21.97
CA SER A 9 2.95 -11.33 -20.65
C SER A 9 2.15 -10.54 -19.61
N SER A 10 1.20 -11.22 -18.98
CA SER A 10 0.47 -10.73 -17.83
C SER A 10 1.46 -10.51 -16.69
N SER A 11 1.94 -9.28 -16.55
CA SER A 11 2.65 -8.79 -15.37
C SER A 11 1.68 -8.75 -14.19
N GLN A 12 1.34 -9.92 -13.65
CA GLN A 12 0.75 -10.02 -12.32
C GLN A 12 1.72 -9.37 -11.33
N PRO A 13 1.25 -8.53 -10.40
CA PRO A 13 2.12 -7.88 -9.45
C PRO A 13 2.73 -8.95 -8.54
N ASN A 14 4.02 -9.22 -8.72
CA ASN A 14 4.87 -10.09 -7.90
C ASN A 14 5.06 -9.55 -6.45
N PHE A 15 4.12 -8.72 -6.00
CA PHE A 15 4.11 -7.95 -4.77
C PHE A 15 4.04 -8.83 -3.51
N PRO A 16 3.20 -9.89 -3.42
CA PRO A 16 3.16 -10.71 -2.20
C PRO A 16 4.44 -11.53 -1.99
N ARG A 17 5.12 -11.96 -3.06
CA ARG A 17 6.40 -12.68 -2.94
C ARG A 17 7.52 -11.75 -2.48
N LYS A 18 7.68 -10.58 -3.13
CA LYS A 18 8.67 -9.57 -2.71
C LYS A 18 8.45 -9.10 -1.27
N ARG A 19 7.18 -8.95 -0.87
CA ARG A 19 6.77 -8.62 0.51
C ARG A 19 7.28 -9.64 1.52
N ASN A 20 7.02 -10.92 1.25
CA ASN A 20 7.44 -12.01 2.13
C ASN A 20 8.97 -12.08 2.21
N THR A 21 9.69 -11.96 1.09
CA THR A 21 11.16 -11.94 1.09
C THR A 21 11.73 -10.79 1.92
N HIS A 22 11.16 -9.59 1.81
CA HIS A 22 11.60 -8.43 2.59
C HIS A 22 11.38 -8.64 4.09
N ILE A 23 10.19 -9.13 4.49
CA ILE A 23 9.88 -9.43 5.89
C ILE A 23 10.81 -10.51 6.46
N GLN A 24 11.13 -11.55 5.66
CA GLN A 24 12.10 -12.56 6.06
C GLN A 24 13.51 -11.99 6.23
N GLY A 25 13.90 -11.04 5.38
CA GLY A 25 15.16 -10.30 5.52
C GLY A 25 15.24 -9.54 6.85
N LEU A 26 14.20 -8.76 7.18
CA LEU A 26 14.13 -8.02 8.44
C LEU A 26 14.20 -8.95 9.67
N LYS A 27 13.49 -10.09 9.63
CA LYS A 27 13.54 -11.11 10.69
C LYS A 27 14.93 -11.73 10.83
N SER A 28 15.59 -12.03 9.72
CA SER A 28 16.94 -12.59 9.71
C SER A 28 17.95 -11.62 10.31
N GLN A 29 17.88 -10.34 9.93
CA GLN A 29 18.76 -9.32 10.48
C GLN A 29 18.52 -9.11 11.98
N LEU A 30 17.26 -9.10 12.44
CA LEU A 30 16.95 -9.01 13.87
C LEU A 30 17.59 -10.17 14.65
N ARG A 31 17.41 -11.40 14.18
CA ARG A 31 17.99 -12.59 14.81
C ARG A 31 19.51 -12.53 14.84
N SER A 32 20.13 -12.11 13.74
CA SER A 32 21.59 -11.95 13.65
C SER A 32 22.12 -10.95 14.68
N ASN A 33 21.48 -9.77 14.79
CA ASN A 33 21.90 -8.75 15.76
C ASN A 33 21.70 -9.21 17.22
N ILE A 34 20.59 -9.89 17.54
CA ILE A 34 20.35 -10.46 18.88
C ILE A 34 21.42 -11.51 19.22
N ASN A 35 21.74 -12.41 18.29
CA ASN A 35 22.78 -13.42 18.49
C ASN A 35 24.17 -12.79 18.68
N SER A 36 24.46 -11.71 17.95
CA SER A 36 25.71 -10.96 18.12
C SER A 36 25.80 -10.34 19.52
N ILE A 37 24.71 -9.74 20.01
CA ILE A 37 24.65 -9.17 21.37
C ILE A 37 24.90 -10.27 22.41
N LEU A 38 24.16 -11.38 22.31
CA LEU A 38 24.26 -12.50 23.25
C LEU A 38 25.68 -13.06 23.28
N SER A 39 26.25 -13.39 22.11
CA SER A 39 27.59 -13.99 22.03
C SER A 39 28.69 -13.06 22.56
N ASN A 40 28.64 -11.76 22.24
CA ASN A 40 29.62 -10.82 22.76
C ASN A 40 29.50 -10.67 24.28
N TYR A 41 28.28 -10.66 24.81
CA TYR A 41 28.03 -10.58 26.25
C TYR A 41 28.50 -11.83 27.00
N GLU A 42 28.19 -13.03 26.49
CA GLU A 42 28.65 -14.30 27.04
C GLU A 42 30.18 -14.40 27.10
N MET A 43 30.86 -13.89 26.07
CA MET A 43 32.33 -13.86 26.05
C MET A 43 32.91 -12.88 27.07
N ILE A 44 32.31 -11.70 27.25
CA ILE A 44 32.71 -10.76 28.31
C ILE A 44 32.58 -11.45 29.68
N LEU A 45 31.45 -12.11 29.95
CA LEU A 45 31.24 -12.83 31.20
C LEU A 45 32.24 -13.97 31.39
N SER A 46 32.51 -14.74 30.34
CA SER A 46 33.44 -15.88 30.41
C SER A 46 34.85 -15.43 30.77
N ARG A 47 35.32 -14.33 30.18
CA ARG A 47 36.65 -13.73 30.42
C ARG A 47 36.75 -12.98 31.75
N SER A 48 35.62 -12.49 32.29
CA SER A 48 35.61 -11.82 33.60
C SER A 48 35.81 -12.79 34.78
N LYS A 49 35.68 -14.09 34.56
CA LYS A 49 35.91 -15.11 35.58
C LYS A 49 37.43 -15.24 35.82
N ILE A 50 37.86 -14.96 37.03
CA ILE A 50 39.24 -15.17 37.45
C ILE A 50 39.37 -16.65 37.86
N ASP A 51 40.01 -17.46 37.02
CA ASP A 51 40.43 -18.79 37.44
C ASP A 51 41.81 -18.69 38.09
N PRO A 52 41.94 -18.97 39.40
CA PRO A 52 43.22 -18.89 40.09
C PRO A 52 44.29 -19.83 39.50
N ASN A 53 43.89 -20.86 38.74
CA ASN A 53 44.82 -21.77 38.06
C ASN A 53 45.28 -21.28 36.67
N GLU A 54 44.59 -20.30 36.04
CA GLU A 54 44.99 -19.76 34.74
C GLU A 54 46.14 -18.75 34.83
N VAL A 55 46.29 -18.08 35.97
CA VAL A 55 47.41 -17.18 36.27
C VAL A 55 48.77 -17.88 36.11
N ALA A 56 48.81 -19.21 36.27
CA ALA A 56 50.02 -20.02 36.15
C ALA A 56 50.33 -20.53 34.72
N LYS A 57 49.40 -20.40 33.75
CA LYS A 57 49.52 -21.04 32.42
C LYS A 57 49.60 -20.07 31.23
N GLY A 58 49.47 -18.76 31.44
CA GLY A 58 49.32 -17.76 30.38
C GLY A 58 50.48 -16.74 30.24
N LEU A 59 50.18 -15.67 29.49
CA LEU A 59 50.98 -14.44 29.45
C LEU A 59 51.19 -13.91 30.89
N GLY A 60 52.28 -13.17 31.12
CA GLY A 60 52.47 -12.49 32.41
C GLY A 60 51.25 -11.61 32.78
N PRO A 61 50.92 -11.43 34.08
CA PRO A 61 49.64 -10.88 34.53
C PRO A 61 49.26 -9.54 33.89
N TYR A 62 50.25 -8.69 33.66
CA TYR A 62 50.06 -7.39 33.02
C TYR A 62 49.62 -7.50 31.55
N ALA A 63 50.25 -8.39 30.79
CA ALA A 63 49.96 -8.57 29.37
C ALA A 63 48.59 -9.24 29.17
N GLN A 64 48.22 -10.18 30.05
CA GLN A 64 46.87 -10.76 30.07
C GLN A 64 45.79 -9.72 30.38
N CYS A 65 46.00 -8.90 31.43
CA CYS A 65 45.08 -7.82 31.78
C CYS A 65 44.86 -6.81 30.65
N ALA A 66 45.93 -6.44 29.93
CA ALA A 66 45.85 -5.54 28.78
C ALA A 66 45.06 -6.17 27.62
N GLN A 67 45.29 -7.46 27.34
CA GLN A 67 44.57 -8.21 26.33
C GLN A 67 43.07 -8.30 26.65
N ASP A 68 42.72 -8.66 27.87
CA ASP A 68 41.32 -8.79 28.30
C ASP A 68 40.60 -7.44 28.23
N THR A 69 41.26 -6.35 28.65
CA THR A 69 40.71 -4.99 28.56
C THR A 69 40.41 -4.60 27.11
N PHE A 70 41.31 -4.91 26.18
CA PHE A 70 41.08 -4.66 24.76
C PHE A 70 39.93 -5.52 24.24
N GLU A 71 39.91 -6.82 24.56
CA GLU A 71 38.85 -7.73 24.13
C GLU A 71 37.47 -7.29 24.65
N PHE A 72 37.37 -6.88 25.92
CA PHE A 72 36.15 -6.33 26.51
C PHE A 72 35.67 -5.09 25.77
N SER A 73 36.58 -4.17 25.45
CA SER A 73 36.26 -2.93 24.74
C SER A 73 35.71 -3.21 23.34
N VAL A 74 36.33 -4.11 22.59
CA VAL A 74 35.87 -4.52 21.25
C VAL A 74 34.49 -5.19 21.33
N ARG A 75 34.28 -6.08 22.29
CA ARG A 75 32.99 -6.77 22.47
C ARG A 75 31.88 -5.80 22.86
N ALA A 76 32.15 -4.85 23.74
CA ALA A 76 31.21 -3.79 24.10
C ALA A 76 30.84 -2.93 22.87
N ALA A 77 31.82 -2.55 22.05
CA ALA A 77 31.58 -1.82 20.81
C ALA A 77 30.69 -2.62 19.83
N ASN A 78 30.92 -3.93 19.69
CA ASN A 78 30.10 -4.80 18.84
C ASN A 78 28.65 -4.90 19.33
N ILE A 79 28.42 -4.92 20.65
CA ILE A 79 27.07 -4.89 21.24
C ILE A 79 26.37 -3.59 20.87
N VAL A 80 27.04 -2.44 21.06
CA VAL A 80 26.48 -1.12 20.71
C VAL A 80 26.15 -1.05 19.22
N HIS A 81 27.04 -1.52 18.36
CA HIS A 81 26.81 -1.57 16.92
C HIS A 81 25.58 -2.43 16.54
N ALA A 82 25.41 -3.59 17.18
CA ALA A 82 24.22 -4.43 16.97
C ALA A 82 22.93 -3.74 17.45
N CYS A 83 22.96 -3.00 18.56
CA CYS A 83 21.83 -2.19 19.02
C CYS A 83 21.49 -1.05 18.05
N GLU A 84 22.50 -0.40 17.47
CA GLU A 84 22.29 0.64 16.46
C GLU A 84 21.65 0.05 15.19
N ASN A 85 22.10 -1.12 14.74
CA ASN A 85 21.48 -1.85 13.63
C ASN A 85 20.01 -2.17 13.91
N ILE A 86 19.67 -2.61 15.12
CA ILE A 86 18.28 -2.85 15.54
C ILE A 86 17.45 -1.55 15.46
N THR A 87 18.04 -0.42 15.86
CA THR A 87 17.38 0.89 15.79
C THR A 87 17.08 1.31 14.33
N ARG A 88 18.01 1.03 13.39
CA ARG A 88 17.77 1.23 11.96
C ARG A 88 16.67 0.31 11.43
N LEU A 89 16.70 -0.97 11.83
CA LEU A 89 15.65 -1.98 11.53
C LEU A 89 14.25 -1.51 11.93
N VAL A 90 14.10 -0.90 13.12
CA VAL A 90 12.81 -0.33 13.56
C VAL A 90 12.35 0.78 12.62
N SER A 91 13.26 1.64 12.18
CA SER A 91 12.95 2.71 11.23
C SER A 91 12.52 2.16 9.86
N GLU A 92 13.20 1.12 9.36
CA GLU A 92 12.82 0.44 8.12
C GLU A 92 11.43 -0.19 8.21
N ILE A 93 11.10 -0.85 9.33
CA ILE A 93 9.77 -1.43 9.56
C ILE A 93 8.69 -0.33 9.52
N LYS A 94 8.94 0.82 10.18
CA LYS A 94 8.01 1.95 10.18
C LYS A 94 7.78 2.47 8.76
N GLN A 95 8.85 2.70 8.01
CA GLN A 95 8.75 3.15 6.61
C GLN A 95 7.95 2.15 5.77
N TYR A 96 8.24 0.86 5.91
CA TYR A 96 7.55 -0.21 5.21
C TYR A 96 6.04 -0.23 5.49
N LEU A 97 5.63 -0.05 6.75
CA LEU A 97 4.21 0.03 7.14
C LEU A 97 3.53 1.27 6.57
N ILE A 98 4.15 2.44 6.70
CA ILE A 98 3.61 3.71 6.21
C ILE A 98 3.38 3.66 4.69
N LEU A 99 4.36 3.16 3.93
CA LEU A 99 4.23 2.99 2.47
C LEU A 99 3.13 1.99 2.11
N GLY A 100 3.00 0.91 2.87
CA GLY A 100 1.93 -0.06 2.73
C GLY A 100 0.54 0.56 2.88
N ASP A 101 0.36 1.40 3.89
CA ASP A 101 -0.91 2.07 4.18
C ASP A 101 -1.29 3.06 3.08
N PHE A 102 -0.34 3.87 2.58
CA PHE A 102 -0.61 4.78 1.46
C PHE A 102 -1.01 4.05 0.18
N TYR A 103 -0.33 2.94 -0.13
CA TYR A 103 -0.67 2.12 -1.29
C TYR A 103 -2.09 1.54 -1.17
N TRP A 104 -2.43 1.00 0.00
CA TRP A 104 -3.77 0.48 0.26
C TRP A 104 -4.84 1.58 0.18
N LEU A 105 -4.59 2.75 0.79
CA LEU A 105 -5.51 3.88 0.75
C LEU A 105 -5.76 4.38 -0.67
N ALA A 106 -4.72 4.45 -1.51
CA ALA A 106 -4.84 4.82 -2.91
C ALA A 106 -5.75 3.83 -3.68
N GLN A 107 -5.58 2.53 -3.45
CA GLN A 107 -6.40 1.50 -4.08
C GLN A 107 -7.87 1.56 -3.64
N VAL A 108 -8.12 1.70 -2.35
CA VAL A 108 -9.48 1.86 -1.81
C VAL A 108 -10.16 3.12 -2.35
N THR A 109 -9.42 4.23 -2.40
CA THR A 109 -9.93 5.50 -2.94
C THR A 109 -10.28 5.37 -4.43
N ALA A 110 -9.45 4.71 -5.23
CA ALA A 110 -9.71 4.47 -6.64
C ALA A 110 -10.98 3.62 -6.85
N LEU A 111 -11.13 2.53 -6.10
CA LEU A 111 -12.31 1.66 -6.16
C LEU A 111 -13.59 2.42 -5.75
N ASN A 112 -13.52 3.23 -4.69
CA ASN A 112 -14.66 4.02 -4.25
C ASN A 112 -15.05 5.09 -5.28
N LYS A 113 -14.06 5.73 -5.93
CA LYS A 113 -14.30 6.68 -7.02
C LYS A 113 -15.02 6.00 -8.19
N GLU A 114 -14.59 4.82 -8.59
CA GLU A 114 -15.23 4.04 -9.65
C GLU A 114 -16.69 3.69 -9.29
N LYS A 115 -16.94 3.18 -8.08
CA LYS A 115 -18.30 2.91 -7.58
C LYS A 115 -19.19 4.15 -7.61
N LEU A 116 -18.64 5.31 -7.24
CA LEU A 116 -19.39 6.55 -7.21
C LEU A 116 -19.74 7.04 -8.61
N ILE A 117 -18.84 6.89 -9.58
CA ILE A 117 -19.10 7.17 -11.00
C ILE A 117 -20.23 6.27 -11.53
N LEU A 118 -20.16 4.97 -11.25
CA LEU A 118 -21.21 4.02 -11.69
C LEU A 118 -22.57 4.35 -11.07
N ARG A 119 -22.60 4.66 -9.77
CA ARG A 119 -23.85 5.06 -9.08
C ARG A 119 -24.41 6.36 -9.64
N LYS A 120 -23.55 7.33 -9.96
CA LYS A 120 -23.98 8.57 -10.61
C LYS A 120 -24.61 8.30 -11.97
N LEU A 121 -23.96 7.47 -12.80
CA LEU A 121 -24.49 7.10 -14.13
C LEU A 121 -25.89 6.46 -14.02
N ASP A 122 -26.11 5.61 -13.02
CA ASP A 122 -27.40 4.98 -12.78
C ASP A 122 -28.48 6.00 -12.37
N LEU A 123 -28.14 6.92 -11.46
CA LEU A 123 -29.03 8.02 -11.06
C LEU A 123 -29.38 8.93 -12.25
N ASP A 124 -28.39 9.29 -13.07
CA ASP A 124 -28.60 10.09 -14.28
C ASP A 124 -29.56 9.36 -15.24
N ARG A 125 -29.38 8.04 -15.43
CA ARG A 125 -30.27 7.21 -16.26
C ARG A 125 -31.71 7.21 -15.75
N VAL A 126 -31.91 7.04 -14.44
CA VAL A 126 -33.25 7.09 -13.84
C VAL A 126 -33.87 8.48 -14.01
N THR A 127 -33.09 9.53 -13.82
CA THR A 127 -33.52 10.92 -13.98
C THR A 127 -33.98 11.21 -15.40
N TYR A 128 -33.20 10.82 -16.42
CA TYR A 128 -33.59 10.99 -17.81
C TYR A 128 -34.88 10.24 -18.15
N ARG A 129 -35.00 8.99 -17.69
CA ARG A 129 -36.22 8.19 -17.91
C ARG A 129 -37.46 8.85 -17.28
N LEU A 130 -37.33 9.44 -16.09
CA LEU A 130 -38.43 10.14 -15.44
C LEU A 130 -38.80 11.42 -16.20
N ARG A 131 -37.79 12.20 -16.62
CA ARG A 131 -38.00 13.39 -17.45
C ARG A 131 -38.77 13.04 -18.73
N ASP A 132 -38.34 12.00 -19.44
CA ASP A 132 -38.95 11.62 -20.71
C ASP A 132 -40.42 11.18 -20.54
N LYS A 133 -40.73 10.51 -19.42
CA LYS A 133 -42.12 10.20 -19.05
C LYS A 133 -42.95 11.46 -18.80
N LEU A 134 -42.42 12.41 -18.03
CA LEU A 134 -43.16 13.66 -17.73
C LEU A 134 -43.44 14.47 -19.00
N ILE A 135 -42.49 14.53 -19.93
CA ILE A 135 -42.69 15.19 -21.23
C ILE A 135 -43.79 14.49 -22.04
N ALA A 136 -43.80 13.16 -22.06
CA ALA A 136 -44.84 12.40 -22.75
C ALA A 136 -46.23 12.63 -22.15
N GLU A 137 -46.36 12.61 -20.82
CA GLU A 137 -47.62 12.90 -20.13
C GLU A 137 -48.11 14.34 -20.39
N LEU A 138 -47.21 15.32 -20.39
CA LEU A 138 -47.55 16.71 -20.74
C LEU A 138 -48.07 16.82 -22.18
N HIS A 139 -47.41 16.19 -23.14
CA HIS A 139 -47.86 16.19 -24.53
C HIS A 139 -49.23 15.52 -24.70
N ASN A 140 -49.48 14.41 -23.98
CA ASN A 140 -50.78 13.75 -23.98
C ASN A 140 -51.88 14.69 -23.44
N LEU A 141 -51.60 15.39 -22.32
CA LEU A 141 -52.54 16.36 -21.75
C LEU A 141 -52.82 17.54 -22.68
N GLU A 142 -51.81 18.06 -23.38
CA GLU A 142 -51.98 19.12 -24.39
C GLU A 142 -52.87 18.66 -25.55
N GLN A 143 -52.71 17.41 -25.99
CA GLN A 143 -53.50 16.84 -27.07
C GLN A 143 -54.94 16.52 -26.67
N GLU A 144 -55.20 16.18 -25.41
CA GLU A 144 -56.56 16.00 -24.87
C GLU A 144 -57.27 17.34 -24.58
N SER A 145 -56.52 18.40 -24.26
CA SER A 145 -57.07 19.72 -23.94
C SER A 145 -57.25 20.63 -25.16
N THR A 146 -56.72 20.27 -26.32
CA THR A 146 -56.94 21.04 -27.56
C THR A 146 -58.34 20.74 -28.09
N PRO A 147 -59.26 21.71 -28.11
CA PRO A 147 -60.59 21.47 -28.65
C PRO A 147 -60.51 21.30 -30.17
N ASP A 148 -61.19 20.29 -30.71
CA ASP A 148 -61.50 20.17 -32.14
C ASP A 148 -62.37 21.35 -32.57
N TYR A 149 -61.77 22.53 -32.77
CA TYR A 149 -62.44 23.59 -33.49
C TYR A 149 -62.41 23.23 -34.97
N PRO A 150 -63.58 23.06 -35.63
CA PRO A 150 -63.60 22.90 -37.07
C PRO A 150 -62.99 24.17 -37.68
N ILE A 151 -61.89 24.02 -38.41
CA ILE A 151 -61.38 25.08 -39.29
C ILE A 151 -62.44 25.24 -40.37
N ASN A 152 -63.34 26.21 -40.18
CA ASN A 152 -64.27 26.61 -41.22
C ASN A 152 -63.45 27.32 -42.30
N THR A 153 -62.95 26.57 -43.28
CA THR A 153 -62.41 27.14 -44.52
C THR A 153 -63.59 27.67 -45.31
N SER A 154 -64.07 28.87 -44.93
CA SER A 154 -64.97 29.66 -45.76
C SER A 154 -64.29 29.86 -47.10
N SER A 155 -64.73 29.07 -48.07
CA SER A 155 -64.36 29.23 -49.46
C SER A 155 -65.14 30.43 -49.97
N ASP A 156 -64.61 31.63 -49.79
CA ASP A 156 -65.15 32.84 -50.42
C ASP A 156 -64.91 32.77 -51.92
N ASN A 157 -65.85 32.09 -52.57
CA ASN A 157 -66.02 32.03 -54.00
C ASN A 157 -66.99 33.16 -54.37
N SER A 158 -66.47 34.38 -54.53
CA SER A 158 -67.22 35.50 -55.11
C SER A 158 -66.48 36.03 -56.34
N ASN A 159 -66.64 35.27 -57.42
CA ASN A 159 -66.66 35.81 -58.77
C ASN A 159 -67.93 36.66 -58.96
N ASN A 160 -67.75 37.73 -59.74
CA ASN A 160 -68.73 38.43 -60.60
C ASN A 160 -69.21 39.83 -60.19
N ASN A 161 -68.84 40.75 -61.10
CA ASN A 161 -69.37 42.06 -61.50
C ASN A 161 -69.06 43.28 -60.64
#